data_AF-A0A1A8H6L1-F1
#
_entry.id   AF-A0A1A8H6L1-F1
#
_cell.length_a   1.000
_cell.length_b   1.000
_cell.length_c   1.000
_cell.angle_alpha   90.00
_cell.angle_beta   90.00
_cell.angle_gamma   90.00
#
_symmetry.space_group_name_H-M   'P 1'
#
loop_
_entity.id
_entity.type
_entity.pdbx_description
1 polymer ?
#
loop_
_entity_poly.entity_id
_entity_poly.type
_entity_poly.pdbx_seq_one_letter_code
_entity_poly.pdbx_strand_id
1 'polypeptide(L)'
;PLCIYFINKNWAGRRKSMSSFLCLAGSFCLCTTFVPENAGALLSLALLGKLMVSAAFNIAYVYSSELYPTVIRNAGLGVCSMSCRVGGILAPFVPSMRALHTSMPFTIFCLSGLSAGCVGLLLPETLNRPAAETLEDLSSPTHSRVLESKALLYEDDNRKSNPK
;
A
#
# COMPACT_ATOMS: atom_id res chain seq x y z
N PRO A 1 -8.11 -2.22 -18.96
CA PRO A 1 -7.51 -2.45 -20.30
C PRO A 1 -6.17 -1.69 -20.54
N LEU A 2 -6.12 -0.35 -20.49
CA LEU A 2 -4.88 0.42 -20.74
C LEU A 2 -3.76 0.18 -19.71
N CYS A 3 -4.09 0.13 -18.42
CA CYS A 3 -3.10 -0.11 -17.36
C CYS A 3 -2.50 -1.52 -17.42
N ILE A 4 -3.30 -2.52 -17.79
CA ILE A 4 -2.87 -3.91 -18.01
C ILE A 4 -2.05 -4.00 -19.31
N TYR A 5 -2.39 -3.24 -20.35
CA TYR A 5 -1.59 -3.20 -21.57
C TYR A 5 -0.19 -2.60 -21.34
N PHE A 6 -0.09 -1.52 -20.55
CA PHE A 6 1.20 -0.92 -20.17
C PHE A 6 2.03 -1.85 -19.26
N ILE A 7 1.39 -2.63 -18.40
CA ILE A 7 2.05 -3.60 -17.51
C ILE A 7 2.55 -4.85 -18.25
N ASN A 8 1.92 -5.20 -19.37
CA ASN A 8 2.29 -6.36 -20.19
C ASN A 8 3.52 -6.08 -21.09
N LYS A 9 3.97 -4.82 -21.19
CA LYS A 9 5.19 -4.49 -21.95
C LYS A 9 6.43 -5.05 -21.23
N ASN A 10 7.13 -5.99 -21.86
CA ASN A 10 8.23 -6.83 -21.34
C ASN A 10 9.40 -6.13 -20.60
N TRP A 11 9.45 -4.80 -20.55
CA TRP A 11 10.48 -4.01 -19.86
C TRP A 11 10.05 -3.51 -18.46
N ALA A 12 8.74 -3.58 -18.14
CA ALA A 12 8.17 -3.06 -16.90
C ALA A 12 7.67 -4.19 -15.99
N GLY A 13 8.47 -4.62 -15.02
CA GLY A 13 8.01 -5.53 -13.96
C GLY A 13 6.83 -4.93 -13.15
N ARG A 14 5.95 -5.80 -12.62
CA ARG A 14 4.71 -5.44 -11.88
C ARG A 14 4.91 -4.35 -10.81
N ARG A 15 6.04 -4.35 -10.09
CA ARG A 15 6.39 -3.34 -9.06
C ARG A 15 6.82 -1.99 -9.64
N LYS A 16 7.55 -1.99 -10.76
CA LYS A 16 8.01 -0.75 -11.43
C LYS A 16 6.83 0.03 -12.00
N SER A 17 5.81 -0.66 -12.49
CA SER A 17 4.59 -0.02 -12.98
C SER A 17 3.79 0.67 -11.86
N MET A 18 3.65 0.00 -10.72
CA MET A 18 3.01 0.58 -9.54
C MET A 18 3.74 1.85 -9.06
N SER A 19 5.05 1.75 -8.87
CA SER A 19 5.88 2.90 -8.46
C SER A 19 5.88 4.00 -9.53
N SER A 20 5.88 3.66 -10.82
CA SER A 20 5.87 4.68 -11.88
C SER A 20 4.55 5.45 -11.89
N PHE A 21 3.41 4.79 -11.69
CA PHE A 21 2.12 5.48 -11.58
C PHE A 21 2.06 6.42 -10.36
N LEU A 22 2.62 6.00 -9.22
CA LEU A 22 2.74 6.85 -8.02
C LEU A 22 3.67 8.04 -8.25
N CYS A 23 4.82 7.83 -8.90
CA CYS A 23 5.75 8.91 -9.24
C CYS A 23 5.14 9.88 -10.25
N LEU A 24 4.43 9.36 -11.28
CA LEU A 24 3.71 10.17 -12.26
C LEU A 24 2.59 10.99 -11.60
N ALA A 25 1.85 10.41 -10.67
CA ALA A 25 0.84 11.14 -9.89
C ALA A 25 1.49 12.27 -9.08
N GLY A 26 2.63 12.00 -8.43
CA GLY A 26 3.41 12.99 -7.70
C GLY A 26 3.94 14.11 -8.60
N SER A 27 4.41 13.79 -9.81
CA SER A 27 4.87 14.77 -10.79
C SER A 27 3.73 15.64 -11.31
N PHE A 28 2.55 15.06 -11.59
CA PHE A 28 1.38 15.86 -11.98
C PHE A 28 0.96 16.82 -10.87
N CYS A 29 1.02 16.38 -9.60
CA CYS A 29 0.75 17.25 -8.47
C CYS A 29 1.79 18.37 -8.34
N LEU A 30 3.08 18.09 -8.58
CA LEU A 30 4.10 19.13 -8.61
C LEU A 30 3.88 20.13 -9.74
N CYS A 31 3.51 19.66 -10.94
CA CYS A 31 3.17 20.50 -12.09
C CYS A 31 2.01 21.45 -11.80
N THR A 32 1.04 21.09 -10.95
CA THR A 32 -0.03 22.03 -10.54
C THR A 32 0.49 23.27 -9.80
N THR A 33 1.69 23.18 -9.22
CA THR A 33 2.34 24.29 -8.52
C THR A 33 3.01 25.27 -9.48
N PHE A 34 3.43 24.78 -10.66
CA PHE A 34 4.10 25.57 -11.70
C PHE A 34 3.13 26.27 -12.66
N VAL A 35 1.85 25.87 -12.68
CA VAL A 35 0.83 26.45 -13.56
C VAL A 35 0.05 27.54 -12.82
N PRO A 36 0.29 28.84 -13.09
CA PRO A 36 -0.54 29.90 -12.56
C PRO A 36 -1.88 30.03 -13.32
N GLU A 37 -2.93 30.39 -12.56
CA GLU A 37 -4.14 31.11 -12.99
C GLU A 37 -5.10 30.52 -14.04
N ASN A 38 -4.98 29.24 -14.43
CA ASN A 38 -5.99 28.58 -15.26
C ASN A 38 -6.76 27.52 -14.47
N ALA A 39 -7.97 27.86 -14.01
CA ALA A 39 -8.83 26.94 -13.26
C ALA A 39 -9.09 25.62 -14.00
N GLY A 40 -9.27 25.68 -15.33
CA GLY A 40 -9.44 24.49 -16.17
C GLY A 40 -8.19 23.60 -16.23
N ALA A 41 -7.00 24.20 -16.29
CA ALA A 41 -5.74 23.46 -16.31
C ALA A 41 -5.43 22.84 -14.94
N LEU A 42 -5.66 23.57 -13.85
CA LEU A 42 -5.50 23.03 -12.49
C LEU A 42 -6.42 21.83 -12.24
N LEU A 43 -7.68 21.93 -12.66
CA LEU A 43 -8.65 20.85 -12.54
C LEU A 43 -8.23 19.64 -13.40
N SER A 44 -7.81 19.86 -14.64
CA SER A 44 -7.40 18.76 -15.53
C SER A 44 -6.17 18.02 -14.99
N LEU A 45 -5.15 18.74 -14.50
CA LEU A 45 -3.98 18.12 -13.86
C LEU A 45 -4.33 17.38 -12.57
N ALA A 46 -5.19 17.95 -11.71
CA ALA A 46 -5.64 17.30 -10.49
C ALA A 46 -6.43 16.00 -10.77
N LEU A 47 -7.30 16.03 -11.78
CA LEU A 47 -8.03 14.85 -12.24
C LEU A 47 -7.07 13.80 -12.83
N LEU A 48 -6.07 14.22 -13.61
CA LEU A 48 -5.06 13.31 -14.16
C LEU A 48 -4.27 12.61 -13.04
N GLY A 49 -3.84 13.35 -12.02
CA GLY A 49 -3.20 12.79 -10.83
C GLY A 49 -4.10 11.78 -10.10
N LYS A 50 -5.38 12.11 -9.88
CA LYS A 50 -6.36 11.21 -9.27
C LYS A 50 -6.56 9.93 -10.07
N LEU A 51 -6.62 10.03 -11.40
CA LEU A 51 -6.75 8.88 -12.30
C LEU A 51 -5.52 7.96 -12.21
N MET A 52 -4.30 8.52 -12.14
CA MET A 52 -3.07 7.74 -12.00
C MET A 52 -3.02 6.99 -10.66
N VAL A 53 -3.41 7.63 -9.55
CA VAL A 53 -3.51 6.97 -8.24
C VAL A 53 -4.56 5.86 -8.28
N SER A 54 -5.74 6.12 -8.85
CA SER A 54 -6.79 5.10 -8.97
C SER A 54 -6.35 3.91 -9.82
N ALA A 55 -5.60 4.15 -10.90
CA ALA A 55 -5.04 3.09 -11.73
C ALA A 55 -4.03 2.24 -10.95
N ALA A 56 -3.14 2.87 -10.17
CA ALA A 56 -2.19 2.17 -9.31
C ALA A 56 -2.91 1.27 -8.28
N PHE A 57 -3.94 1.79 -7.60
CA PHE A 57 -4.76 1.01 -6.66
C PHE A 57 -5.47 -0.16 -7.33
N ASN A 58 -6.03 0.03 -8.52
CA ASN A 58 -6.71 -1.04 -9.24
C ASN A 58 -5.74 -2.16 -9.65
N ILE A 59 -4.54 -1.80 -10.12
CA ILE A 59 -3.48 -2.79 -10.39
C ILE A 59 -3.09 -3.53 -9.11
N ALA A 60 -2.92 -2.81 -7.99
CA ALA A 60 -2.67 -3.41 -6.68
C ALA A 60 -3.70 -4.48 -6.34
N TYR A 61 -4.96 -4.13 -6.56
CA TYR A 61 -6.10 -4.93 -6.17
C TYR A 61 -6.21 -6.19 -7.01
N VAL A 62 -6.13 -6.05 -8.34
CA VAL A 62 -6.12 -7.20 -9.27
C VAL A 62 -4.94 -8.11 -8.97
N TYR A 63 -3.74 -7.53 -8.81
CA TYR A 63 -2.54 -8.26 -8.43
C TYR A 63 -2.73 -9.03 -7.13
N SER A 64 -3.30 -8.38 -6.11
CA SER A 64 -3.52 -8.98 -4.79
C SER A 64 -4.54 -10.12 -4.87
N SER A 65 -5.56 -10.00 -5.72
CA SER A 65 -6.52 -11.09 -5.96
C SER A 65 -5.96 -12.26 -6.76
N GLU A 66 -4.90 -12.04 -7.55
CA GLU A 66 -4.21 -13.11 -8.28
C GLU A 66 -3.22 -13.88 -7.40
N LEU A 67 -2.64 -13.22 -6.40
CA LEU A 67 -1.59 -13.80 -5.56
C LEU A 67 -2.01 -14.24 -4.16
N TYR A 68 -3.05 -13.63 -3.59
CA TYR A 68 -3.41 -13.86 -2.19
C TYR A 68 -4.84 -14.39 -2.05
N PRO A 69 -5.07 -15.37 -1.16
CA PRO A 69 -6.42 -15.81 -0.78
C PRO A 69 -7.24 -14.68 -0.14
N THR A 70 -8.57 -14.78 -0.25
CA THR A 70 -9.56 -13.74 0.08
C THR A 70 -9.42 -13.11 1.48
N VAL A 71 -8.88 -13.88 2.43
CA VAL A 71 -8.69 -13.48 3.84
C VAL A 71 -7.68 -12.34 3.99
N ILE A 72 -6.57 -12.42 3.27
CA ILE A 72 -5.46 -11.44 3.33
C ILE A 72 -5.88 -10.15 2.60
N ARG A 73 -6.66 -10.28 1.52
CA ARG A 73 -7.25 -9.15 0.80
C ARG A 73 -8.16 -8.31 1.71
N ASN A 74 -9.04 -8.94 2.48
CA ASN A 74 -9.94 -8.25 3.39
C ASN A 74 -9.18 -7.51 4.51
N ALA A 75 -8.14 -8.13 5.07
CA ALA A 75 -7.28 -7.47 6.05
C ALA A 75 -6.56 -6.24 5.47
N GLY A 76 -5.99 -6.37 4.27
CA GLY A 76 -5.32 -5.25 3.58
C GLY A 76 -6.26 -4.08 3.26
N LEU A 77 -7.48 -4.37 2.80
CA LEU A 77 -8.50 -3.33 2.60
C LEU A 77 -8.92 -2.67 3.91
N GLY A 78 -8.98 -3.41 5.01
CA GLY A 78 -9.26 -2.88 6.35
C GLY A 78 -8.21 -1.85 6.80
N VAL A 79 -6.92 -2.19 6.67
CA VAL A 79 -5.81 -1.28 6.99
C VAL A 79 -5.82 -0.05 6.07
N CYS A 80 -6.06 -0.24 4.77
CA CYS A 80 -6.22 0.86 3.83
C CYS A 80 -7.37 1.80 4.26
N SER A 81 -8.51 1.25 4.67
CA SER A 81 -9.66 2.04 5.12
C SER A 81 -9.36 2.84 6.40
N MET A 82 -8.67 2.25 7.37
CA MET A 82 -8.20 2.96 8.56
C MET A 82 -7.25 4.11 8.18
N SER A 83 -6.34 3.87 7.24
CA SER A 83 -5.41 4.87 6.72
C SER A 83 -6.14 6.03 6.03
N CYS A 84 -7.17 5.72 5.22
CA CYS A 84 -8.03 6.73 4.60
C CYS A 84 -8.78 7.58 5.64
N ARG A 85 -9.24 6.98 6.75
CA ARG A 85 -9.88 7.73 7.84
C ARG A 85 -8.93 8.73 8.48
N VAL A 86 -7.67 8.34 8.71
CA VAL A 86 -6.64 9.26 9.19
C VAL A 86 -6.45 10.41 8.20
N GLY A 87 -6.41 10.12 6.89
CA GLY A 87 -6.38 11.15 5.85
C GLY A 87 -7.58 12.10 5.89
N GLY A 88 -8.77 11.59 6.16
CA GLY A 88 -9.99 12.39 6.35
C GLY A 88 -9.93 13.31 7.58
N ILE A 89 -9.35 12.85 8.69
CA ILE A 89 -9.13 13.67 9.90
C ILE A 89 -8.13 14.79 9.62
N LEU A 90 -7.13 14.54 8.77
CA LEU A 90 -6.14 15.54 8.35
C LEU A 90 -6.66 16.50 7.27
N ALA A 91 -7.77 16.17 6.59
CA ALA A 91 -8.33 17.00 5.51
C ALA A 91 -8.61 18.47 5.89
N PRO A 92 -9.24 18.80 7.04
CA PRO A 92 -9.47 20.20 7.43
C PRO A 92 -8.19 20.98 7.76
N PHE A 93 -7.05 20.31 7.94
CA PHE A 93 -5.77 20.97 8.21
C PHE A 93 -5.11 21.54 6.94
N VAL A 94 -5.45 20.98 5.78
CA VAL A 94 -4.88 21.36 4.47
C VAL A 94 -5.21 22.82 4.10
N PRO A 95 -6.45 23.32 4.23
CA PRO A 95 -6.76 24.74 4.00
C PRO A 95 -6.09 25.68 5.01
N SER A 96 -5.95 25.27 6.27
CA SER A 96 -5.27 26.06 7.31
C SER A 96 -3.79 26.29 6.98
N MET A 97 -3.10 25.30 6.41
CA MET A 97 -1.72 25.46 5.94
C MET A 97 -1.61 26.32 4.67
N ARG A 98 -2.62 26.28 3.80
CA ARG A 98 -2.67 27.13 2.59
C ARG A 98 -2.69 28.62 2.94
N ALA A 99 -3.27 29.00 4.09
CA ALA A 99 -3.35 30.38 4.54
C ALA A 99 -1.97 31.02 4.79
N LEU A 100 -0.94 30.23 5.10
CA LEU A 100 0.43 30.70 5.29
C LEU A 100 1.23 30.70 3.97
N HIS A 101 1.05 29.67 3.14
CA HIS A 101 1.71 29.57 1.84
C HIS A 101 0.87 28.72 0.86
N THR A 102 0.46 29.28 -0.28
CA THR A 102 -0.39 28.61 -1.27
C THR A 102 0.19 27.28 -1.79
N SER A 103 1.51 27.15 -1.78
CA SER A 103 2.26 26.03 -2.34
C SER A 103 2.50 24.86 -1.36
N MET A 104 2.39 25.11 -0.04
CA MET A 104 2.66 24.11 1.01
C MET A 104 1.87 22.79 0.91
N PRO A 105 0.54 22.78 0.67
CA PRO A 105 -0.20 21.52 0.65
C PRO A 105 0.16 20.63 -0.55
N PHE A 106 0.55 21.23 -1.68
CA PHE A 106 0.93 20.50 -2.89
C PHE A 106 2.30 19.83 -2.74
N THR A 107 3.26 20.50 -2.11
CA THR A 107 4.60 19.93 -1.85
C THR A 107 4.51 18.76 -0.88
N ILE A 108 3.69 18.85 0.17
CA ILE A 108 3.48 17.76 1.13
C ILE A 108 2.86 16.54 0.44
N PHE A 109 1.85 16.74 -0.40
CA PHE A 109 1.23 15.64 -1.15
C PHE A 109 2.23 15.00 -2.11
N CYS A 110 3.03 15.81 -2.83
CA CYS A 110 4.10 15.33 -3.70
C CYS A 110 5.12 14.49 -2.93
N LEU A 111 5.68 15.01 -1.83
CA LEU A 111 6.66 14.31 -1.00
C LEU A 111 6.09 13.02 -0.40
N SER A 112 4.84 13.02 0.03
CA SER A 112 4.18 11.82 0.56
C SER A 112 3.98 10.74 -0.52
N GLY A 113 3.59 11.13 -1.74
CA GLY A 113 3.44 10.19 -2.86
C GLY A 113 4.78 9.66 -3.38
N LEU A 114 5.80 10.53 -3.40
CA LEU A 114 7.15 10.19 -3.86
C LEU A 114 7.86 9.29 -2.84
N SER A 115 7.72 9.57 -1.54
CA SER A 115 8.19 8.66 -0.47
C SER A 115 7.45 7.33 -0.51
N ALA A 116 6.12 7.30 -0.72
CA ALA A 116 5.39 6.05 -0.89
C ALA A 116 5.88 5.24 -2.11
N GLY A 117 6.12 5.91 -3.24
CA GLY A 117 6.72 5.30 -4.43
C GLY A 117 8.13 4.77 -4.17
N CYS A 118 8.99 5.59 -3.56
CA CYS A 118 10.36 5.22 -3.18
C CYS A 118 10.40 4.07 -2.18
N VAL A 119 9.57 4.08 -1.14
CA VAL A 119 9.44 2.95 -0.20
C VAL A 119 8.93 1.71 -0.92
N GLY A 120 8.03 1.87 -1.91
CA GLY A 120 7.63 0.78 -2.81
C GLY A 120 8.77 0.21 -3.67
N LEU A 121 9.80 1.02 -3.98
CA LEU A 121 11.03 0.58 -4.64
C LEU A 121 12.08 0.03 -3.66
N LEU A 122 12.13 0.58 -2.44
CA LEU A 122 13.11 0.25 -1.40
C LEU A 122 12.73 -1.00 -0.61
N LEU A 123 11.44 -1.36 -0.57
CA LEU A 123 11.03 -2.66 -0.08
C LEU A 123 11.69 -3.73 -0.96
N PRO A 124 12.65 -4.54 -0.42
CA PRO A 124 13.18 -5.68 -1.15
C PRO A 124 12.01 -6.54 -1.58
N GLU A 125 12.18 -7.27 -2.68
CA GLU A 125 11.15 -8.16 -3.18
C GLU A 125 10.59 -9.06 -2.07
N THR A 126 9.48 -8.66 -1.46
CA THR A 126 8.54 -9.51 -0.71
C THR A 126 7.85 -10.50 -1.65
N LEU A 127 8.50 -10.89 -2.75
CA LEU A 127 7.95 -11.78 -3.75
C LEU A 127 9.03 -12.48 -4.60
N ASN A 128 10.15 -12.84 -3.97
CA ASN A 128 10.99 -13.94 -4.43
C ASN A 128 10.88 -15.13 -3.47
N ARG A 129 9.72 -15.25 -2.83
CA ARG A 129 9.25 -16.53 -2.29
C ARG A 129 8.11 -16.99 -3.20
N PRO A 130 8.07 -18.29 -3.54
CA PRO A 130 6.93 -18.86 -4.25
C PRO A 130 5.66 -18.45 -3.53
N ALA A 131 4.61 -18.17 -4.30
CA ALA A 131 3.29 -17.88 -3.78
C ALA A 131 3.00 -18.87 -2.64
N ALA A 132 2.53 -18.40 -1.49
CA ALA A 132 1.96 -19.31 -0.51
C ALA A 132 0.76 -19.95 -1.20
N GLU A 133 0.97 -21.11 -1.82
CA GLU A 133 -0.04 -21.79 -2.64
C GLU A 133 -1.23 -22.23 -1.78
N THR A 134 -1.17 -22.12 -0.46
CA THR A 134 -2.30 -22.39 0.42
C THR A 134 -2.14 -21.67 1.77
N LEU A 135 -3.25 -21.32 2.42
CA LEU A 135 -3.27 -20.89 3.84
C LEU A 135 -2.63 -21.93 4.79
N GLU A 136 -2.38 -23.14 4.30
CA GLU A 136 -1.65 -24.21 4.99
C GLU A 136 -0.14 -23.93 5.16
N ASP A 137 0.48 -22.98 4.44
CA ASP A 137 1.91 -22.64 4.68
C ASP A 137 2.11 -21.42 5.61
N LEU A 138 1.02 -20.71 5.96
CA LEU A 138 0.94 -19.98 7.23
C LEU A 138 0.75 -20.91 8.44
N SER A 139 0.48 -22.21 8.18
CA SER A 139 0.29 -23.27 9.18
C SER A 139 1.50 -24.21 9.35
N SER A 140 2.67 -23.87 8.78
CA SER A 140 3.92 -24.64 8.88
C SER A 140 4.94 -24.01 9.88
N PRO A 141 5.95 -24.76 10.36
CA PRO A 141 6.05 -25.48 11.62
C PRO A 141 6.42 -24.58 12.83
N THR A 142 6.62 -23.28 12.63
CA THR A 142 7.09 -22.36 13.68
C THR A 142 6.01 -22.10 14.73
N HIS A 143 4.74 -22.02 14.31
CA HIS A 143 3.62 -21.87 15.22
C HIS A 143 3.22 -23.21 15.89
N SER A 144 3.34 -24.34 15.18
CA SER A 144 3.17 -25.68 15.77
C SER A 144 4.24 -25.97 16.83
N ARG A 145 5.50 -25.58 16.64
CA ARG A 145 6.54 -25.73 17.67
C ARG A 145 6.31 -24.85 18.90
N VAL A 146 5.69 -23.69 18.73
CA VAL A 146 5.26 -22.82 19.85
C VAL A 146 4.08 -23.45 20.60
N LEU A 147 3.14 -24.08 19.90
CA LEU A 147 2.02 -24.79 20.53
C LEU A 147 2.44 -26.11 21.18
N GLU A 148 3.33 -26.88 20.56
CA GLU A 148 3.88 -28.13 21.08
C GLU A 148 4.77 -27.88 22.30
N SER A 149 5.60 -26.82 22.27
CA SER A 149 6.34 -26.36 23.47
C SER A 149 5.41 -25.92 24.60
N LYS A 150 4.26 -25.30 24.29
CA LYS A 150 3.25 -24.96 25.30
C LYS A 150 2.50 -26.18 25.85
N ALA A 151 2.23 -27.19 25.02
CA ALA A 151 1.56 -28.41 25.45
C ALA A 151 2.44 -29.28 26.35
N LEU A 152 3.74 -29.40 26.05
CA LEU A 152 4.70 -30.08 26.92
C LEU A 152 4.92 -29.34 28.25
N LEU A 153 4.95 -28.01 28.23
CA LEU A 153 5.00 -27.20 29.45
C LEU A 153 3.74 -27.37 30.31
N TYR A 154 2.58 -27.61 29.69
CA TYR A 154 1.33 -27.88 30.41
C TYR A 154 1.31 -29.28 31.05
N GLU A 155 1.86 -30.32 30.40
CA GLU A 155 1.99 -31.65 31.01
C GLU A 155 2.99 -31.71 32.16
N ASP A 156 4.11 -30.98 32.06
CA ASP A 156 5.11 -30.92 33.14
C ASP A 156 4.56 -30.20 34.39
N ASP A 157 3.77 -29.13 34.18
CA ASP A 157 3.04 -28.42 35.23
C ASP A 157 1.97 -29.33 35.89
N ASN A 158 1.24 -30.11 35.10
CA ASN A 158 0.24 -31.07 35.60
C ASN A 158 0.88 -32.20 36.44
N ARG A 159 2.05 -32.70 36.02
CA ARG A 159 2.79 -33.74 36.76
C ARG A 159 3.36 -33.22 38.09
N LYS A 160 3.78 -31.96 38.17
CA LYS A 160 4.23 -31.32 39.42
C LYS A 160 3.08 -30.95 40.36
N SER A 161 1.89 -30.69 39.80
CA SER A 161 0.68 -30.36 40.56
C SER A 161 0.03 -31.58 41.24
N ASN A 162 0.25 -32.80 40.73
CA ASN A 162 -0.18 -34.04 41.38
C ASN A 162 1.02 -34.92 41.81
N PRO A 163 1.76 -34.51 42.86
CA PRO A 163 2.79 -35.36 43.46
C PRO A 163 2.10 -36.44 44.30
N LYS A 164 2.33 -37.69 43.90
CA LYS A 164 2.00 -38.88 44.69
C LYS A 164 2.74 -38.88 46.02
#